data_AF-A0A8J2HQ54-F1
#
_entry.id   AF-A0A8J2HQ54-F1
#
_cell.length_a   1.000
_cell.length_b   1.000
_cell.length_c   1.000
_cell.angle_alpha   90.00
_cell.angle_beta   90.00
_cell.angle_gamma   90.00
#
_symmetry.space_group_name_H-M   'P 1'
#
loop_
_entity.id
_entity.type
_entity.pdbx_description
1 polymer ?
#
loop_
_entity_poly.entity_id
_entity_poly.type
_entity_poly.pdbx_seq_one_letter_code
_entity_poly.pdbx_strand_id
1 'polypeptide(L)'
;MTDYLDPHFVRALCRDPDRRTLQDLQIIYYGLLGLEALRPCRDSILRGLCKIVRYERHYANHVLYYTGELATSWYILLSGSVFIDGSMFLPRSR
;
A
#
# COMPACT_ATOMS: atom_id res chain seq x y z
N MET A 1 -15.19 -6.27 11.33
CA MET A 1 -14.85 -4.83 11.32
C MET A 1 -13.80 -4.60 10.24
N THR A 2 -14.24 -4.36 9.00
CA THR A 2 -13.38 -3.81 7.95
C THR A 2 -13.18 -2.34 8.27
N ASP A 3 -12.05 -1.98 8.85
CA ASP A 3 -11.67 -0.57 8.96
C ASP A 3 -11.68 0.02 7.55
N TYR A 4 -12.60 0.95 7.33
CA TYR A 4 -12.75 1.63 6.05
C TYR A 4 -11.46 2.40 5.80
N LEU A 5 -10.65 1.93 4.85
CA LEU A 5 -9.54 2.71 4.31
C LEU A 5 -10.09 4.09 3.92
N ASP A 6 -9.45 5.15 4.42
CA ASP A 6 -9.86 6.51 4.14
C ASP A 6 -10.02 6.71 2.62
N PRO A 7 -11.22 7.02 2.11
CA PRO A 7 -11.45 7.23 0.69
C PRO A 7 -10.56 8.31 0.09
N HIS A 8 -10.15 9.32 0.87
CA HIS A 8 -9.20 10.34 0.42
C HIS A 8 -7.81 9.76 0.21
N PHE A 9 -7.35 8.90 1.12
CA PHE A 9 -6.07 8.20 0.98
C PHE A 9 -6.05 7.32 -0.27
N VAL A 10 -7.08 6.51 -0.49
CA VAL A 10 -7.18 5.65 -1.68
C VAL A 10 -7.21 6.49 -2.95
N ARG A 11 -8.02 7.56 -3.00
CA ARG A 11 -8.07 8.46 -4.16
C ARG A 11 -6.72 9.11 -4.47
N ALA A 12 -5.98 9.54 -3.44
CA ALA A 12 -4.65 10.13 -3.62
C ALA A 12 -3.64 9.10 -4.16
N LEU A 13 -3.68 7.86 -3.66
CA LEU A 13 -2.83 6.77 -4.15
C LEU A 13 -3.16 6.33 -5.58
N CYS A 14 -4.43 6.39 -5.99
CA CYS A 14 -4.85 6.10 -7.38
C CYS A 14 -4.36 7.15 -8.38
N ARG A 15 -4.00 8.36 -7.93
CA ARG A 15 -3.44 9.38 -8.82
C ARG A 15 -2.05 8.97 -9.25
N ASP A 16 -1.79 9.11 -10.55
CA ASP A 16 -0.48 8.88 -11.15
C ASP A 16 0.59 9.65 -10.37
N PRO A 17 1.72 9.01 -9.99
CA PRO A 17 2.74 9.62 -9.16
C PRO A 17 3.27 10.96 -9.70
N ASP A 18 3.41 11.11 -11.01
CA ASP A 18 3.94 12.32 -11.65
C ASP A 18 2.91 13.46 -11.68
N ARG A 19 1.63 13.15 -11.40
CA ARG A 19 0.52 14.11 -11.40
C ARG A 19 0.01 14.43 -10.00
N ARG A 20 0.69 14.00 -8.94
CA ARG A 20 0.26 14.25 -7.56
C ARG A 20 0.46 15.71 -7.17
N THR A 21 -0.58 16.30 -6.60
CA THR A 21 -0.52 17.63 -5.99
C THR A 21 0.17 17.58 -4.62
N LEU A 22 0.55 18.75 -4.07
CA LEU A 22 1.07 18.82 -2.71
C LEU A 22 0.08 18.27 -1.67
N GLN A 23 -1.22 18.48 -1.90
CA GLN A 23 -2.28 17.95 -1.05
C GLN A 23 -2.34 16.42 -1.13
N ASP A 24 -2.23 15.83 -2.32
CA ASP A 24 -2.18 14.37 -2.49
C ASP A 24 -0.99 13.78 -1.72
N LEU A 25 0.19 14.41 -1.84
CA LEU A 25 1.40 13.96 -1.12
C LEU A 25 1.23 14.03 0.40
N GLN A 26 0.57 15.07 0.92
CA GLN A 26 0.29 15.19 2.35
C GLN A 26 -0.68 14.10 2.83
N ILE A 27 -1.77 13.86 2.10
CA ILE A 27 -2.74 12.80 2.41
C ILE A 27 -2.04 11.43 2.42
N ILE A 28 -1.22 11.15 1.40
CA ILE A 28 -0.47 9.89 1.31
C ILE A 28 0.50 9.78 2.49
N TYR A 29 1.25 10.84 2.81
CA TYR A 29 2.20 10.85 3.93
C TYR A 29 1.55 10.46 5.26
N TYR A 30 0.43 11.10 5.63
CA TYR A 30 -0.28 10.77 6.86
C TYR A 30 -0.88 9.35 6.84
N GLY A 31 -1.35 8.90 5.66
CA GLY A 31 -1.82 7.53 5.48
C GLY A 31 -0.71 6.50 5.69
N LEU A 32 0.47 6.71 5.10
CA LEU A 32 1.64 5.83 5.25
C LEU A 32 2.18 5.82 6.68
N LEU A 33 2.16 6.97 7.36
CA LEU A 33 2.57 7.09 8.77
C LEU A 33 1.71 6.21 9.70
N GLY A 34 0.43 6.01 9.35
CA GLY A 34 -0.48 5.13 10.08
C GLY A 34 -0.33 3.63 9.79
N LEU A 35 0.56 3.23 8.88
CA LEU A 35 0.78 1.82 8.55
C LEU A 35 1.85 1.22 9.44
N GLU A 36 1.51 0.15 10.17
CA GLU A 36 2.44 -0.52 11.07
C GLU A 36 3.72 -0.99 10.37
N ALA A 37 3.59 -1.52 9.14
CA ALA A 37 4.70 -1.98 8.32
C ALA A 37 5.75 -0.89 8.02
N LEU A 38 5.36 0.39 8.11
CA LEU A 38 6.24 1.53 7.84
C LEU A 38 6.64 2.32 9.09
N ARG A 39 6.19 1.93 10.29
CA ARG A 39 6.59 2.58 11.56
C ARG A 39 8.12 2.71 11.74
N PRO A 40 8.96 1.73 11.34
CA PRO A 40 10.41 1.85 11.49
C PRO A 40 11.06 2.85 10.51
N CYS A 41 10.34 3.28 9.47
CA CYS A 41 10.91 4.12 8.42
C CYS A 41 11.08 5.57 8.90
N ARG A 42 12.21 6.18 8.55
CA ARG A 42 12.45 7.61 8.80
C ARG A 42 11.54 8.48 7.93
N ASP A 43 11.25 9.70 8.40
CA ASP A 43 10.43 10.69 7.68
C ASP A 43 10.92 10.92 6.23
N SER A 44 12.23 11.02 6.01
CA SER A 44 12.79 11.19 4.66
C SER A 44 12.42 10.06 3.70
N ILE A 45 12.39 8.81 4.20
CA ILE A 45 11.98 7.64 3.43
C ILE A 45 10.48 7.71 3.14
N LEU A 46 9.64 8.01 4.14
CA LEU A 46 8.19 8.15 3.95
C LEU A 46 7.86 9.21 2.88
N ARG A 47 8.54 10.37 2.92
CA ARG A 47 8.36 11.42 1.90
C ARG A 47 8.79 10.97 0.50
N GLY A 48 9.85 10.18 0.40
CA GLY A 48 10.26 9.54 -0.85
C GLY A 48 9.20 8.57 -1.36
N LEU A 49 8.69 7.71 -0.47
CA LEU A 49 7.64 6.73 -0.78
C LEU A 49 6.37 7.40 -1.30
N CYS A 50 5.95 8.53 -0.72
CA CYS A 50 4.76 9.29 -1.16
C CYS A 50 4.78 9.63 -2.66
N LYS A 51 5.98 9.74 -3.26
CA LYS A 51 6.16 10.07 -4.68
C LYS A 51 6.14 8.86 -5.60
N ILE A 52 6.13 7.62 -5.09
CA ILE A 52 6.26 6.42 -5.93
C ILE A 52 5.22 5.34 -5.64
N VAL A 53 4.66 5.28 -4.42
CA VAL A 53 3.67 4.25 -4.04
C VAL A 53 2.42 4.36 -4.91
N ARG A 54 1.77 3.24 -5.21
CA ARG A 54 0.56 3.17 -6.04
C ARG A 54 -0.49 2.31 -5.33
N TYR A 55 -1.76 2.57 -5.62
CA TYR A 55 -2.85 1.71 -5.17
C TYR A 55 -3.22 0.71 -6.27
N GLU A 56 -3.34 -0.55 -5.87
CA GLU A 56 -3.85 -1.62 -6.72
C GLU A 56 -4.98 -2.34 -5.99
N ARG A 57 -6.01 -2.75 -6.74
CA ARG A 57 -7.11 -3.55 -6.22
C ARG A 57 -7.28 -4.79 -7.08
N HIS A 58 -7.16 -5.93 -6.44
CA HIS A 58 -7.23 -7.23 -7.08
C HIS A 58 -8.47 -8.00 -6.61
N TYR A 59 -9.07 -8.75 -7.52
CA TYR A 59 -10.17 -9.66 -7.18
C TYR A 59 -9.63 -10.95 -6.53
N ALA A 60 -10.51 -11.74 -5.93
CA ALA A 60 -10.15 -13.04 -5.39
C ALA A 60 -9.48 -13.91 -6.47
N ASN A 61 -8.52 -14.74 -6.05
CA ASN A 61 -7.73 -15.64 -6.90
C ASN A 61 -6.80 -14.96 -7.91
N HIS A 62 -6.63 -13.63 -7.86
CA HIS A 62 -5.59 -12.97 -8.64
C HIS A 62 -4.20 -13.34 -8.10
N VAL A 63 -3.30 -13.77 -8.99
CA VAL A 63 -1.91 -14.10 -8.64
C VAL A 63 -1.05 -12.86 -8.81
N LEU A 64 -0.40 -12.41 -7.72
CA LEU A 64 0.47 -11.23 -7.74
C LEU A 64 1.83 -11.52 -8.38
N TYR A 65 2.43 -12.68 -8.10
CA TYR A 65 3.70 -13.14 -8.67
C TYR A 65 3.86 -14.64 -8.44
N TYR A 66 4.73 -15.27 -9.23
CA TYR A 66 5.09 -16.68 -9.07
C TYR A 66 6.50 -16.85 -8.48
N THR A 67 6.71 -17.98 -7.80
CA THR A 67 8.03 -18.37 -7.30
C THR A 67 9.00 -18.52 -8.46
N GLY A 68 10.15 -17.85 -8.38
CA GLY A 68 11.19 -17.87 -9.41
C GLY A 68 11.12 -16.71 -10.41
N GLU A 69 10.09 -15.87 -10.36
CA GLU A 69 10.03 -14.65 -11.16
C GLU A 69 10.85 -13.51 -10.54
N LEU A 70 11.32 -12.59 -11.40
CA LEU A 70 11.96 -11.36 -10.95
C LEU A 70 10.92 -10.48 -10.24
N ALA A 71 11.16 -10.19 -8.96
CA ALA A 71 10.31 -9.28 -8.20
C ALA A 71 10.46 -7.84 -8.70
N THR A 72 9.37 -7.27 -9.23
CA THR A 72 9.32 -5.90 -9.74
C THR A 72 8.75 -4.91 -8.75
N SER A 73 8.00 -5.40 -7.76
CA SER A 73 7.23 -4.59 -6.81
C SER A 73 7.23 -5.21 -5.42
N TRP A 74 7.02 -4.37 -4.41
CA TRP A 74 6.75 -4.76 -3.03
C TRP A 74 5.35 -4.26 -2.66
N TYR A 75 4.67 -4.97 -1.75
CA TYR A 75 3.27 -4.73 -1.43
C TYR A 75 3.06 -4.53 0.07
N ILE A 76 2.15 -3.61 0.42
CA ILE A 76 1.54 -3.54 1.73
C ILE A 76 0.07 -3.90 1.58
N LEU A 77 -0.37 -4.95 2.27
CA LEU A 77 -1.77 -5.36 2.25
C LEU A 77 -2.61 -4.40 3.11
N LEU A 78 -3.47 -3.61 2.47
CA LEU A 78 -4.33 -2.63 3.14
C LEU A 78 -5.66 -3.22 3.60
N SER A 79 -6.20 -4.19 2.88
CA SER A 79 -7.47 -4.86 3.16
C SER A 79 -7.52 -6.23 2.46
N GLY A 80 -8.39 -7.12 2.94
CA GLY A 80 -8.57 -8.46 2.37
C GLY A 80 -7.63 -9.49 2.98
N SER A 81 -7.16 -10.43 2.17
CA SER A 81 -6.22 -11.47 2.56
C SER A 81 -5.39 -11.90 1.35
N VAL A 82 -4.18 -12.41 1.59
CA VAL A 82 -3.34 -13.00 0.54
C VAL A 82 -2.95 -14.41 0.95
N PHE A 83 -2.84 -15.32 -0.02
CA PHE A 83 -2.41 -16.69 0.19
C PHE A 83 -0.98 -16.85 -0.29
N ILE A 84 -0.09 -17.28 0.59
CA ILE A 84 1.33 -17.47 0.32
C ILE A 84 1.72 -18.82 0.90
N ASP A 85 2.19 -19.73 0.04
CA ASP A 85 2.76 -21.03 0.42
C ASP A 85 1.92 -21.81 1.45
N GLY A 86 0.65 -22.06 1.15
CA GLY A 86 -0.23 -22.82 2.03
C GLY A 86 -0.90 -22.02 3.16
N SER A 87 -0.47 -20.76 3.37
CA SER A 87 -0.91 -19.94 4.51
C SER A 87 -1.63 -18.67 4.08
N MET A 88 -2.67 -18.29 4.82
CA MET A 88 -3.40 -17.04 4.60
C MET A 88 -2.85 -15.93 5.52
N PHE A 89 -2.55 -14.78 4.93
CA PHE A 89 -2.08 -13.60 5.63
C PHE A 89 -3.11 -12.48 5.55
N LEU A 90 -3.36 -11.85 6.70
CA LEU A 90 -4.29 -10.73 6.86
C LEU A 90 -3.50 -9.42 7.03
N PRO A 91 -4.09 -8.25 6.71
CA PRO A 91 -3.51 -6.97 7.07
C PRO A 91 -3.20 -6.96 8.57
N ARG A 92 -2.00 -6.53 8.95
CA ARG A 92 -1.67 -6.36 10.37
C ARG A 92 -2.58 -5.28 10.94
N SER A 93 -3.34 -5.63 11.97
CA SER A 93 -4.21 -4.70 12.71
C SER A 93 -3.35 -3.58 13.29
N ARG A 94 -3.81 -2.32 13.13
CA ARG A 94 -3.12 -1.13 13.64
C ARG A 94 -2.79 -1.20 15.13
#